data_AF-A0A0R2FP73-F1
#
_entry.id   AF-A0A0R2FP73-F1
#
_cell.length_a   1.000
_cell.length_b   1.000
_cell.length_c   1.000
_cell.angle_alpha   90.00
_cell.angle_beta   90.00
_cell.angle_gamma   90.00
#
_symmetry.space_group_name_H-M   'P 1'
#
loop_
_entity.id
_entity.type
_entity.pdbx_description
1 polymer ?
#
loop_
_entity_poly.entity_id
_entity_poly.type
_entity_poly.pdbx_seq_one_letter_code
_entity_poly.pdbx_strand_id
1 'polypeptide(L)' 'MKKVTEAFTGVSGVTKVAVSLADGNAVVAGDFDEQNLKTSLKGTHYNIKL' A
#
# COMPACT_ATOMS: atom_id res chain seq x y z
N MET A 1 -3.45 14.25 6.93
CA MET A 1 -3.82 12.89 6.50
C MET A 1 -2.60 12.29 5.80
N LYS A 2 -1.89 11.35 6.43
CA LYS A 2 -0.78 10.63 5.76
C LYS A 2 -1.38 9.83 4.62
N LYS A 3 -0.97 10.11 3.39
CA LYS A 3 -1.54 9.44 2.21
C LYS A 3 -1.05 8.01 2.23
N VAL A 4 -1.94 7.05 2.04
CA VAL A 4 -1.61 5.61 2.03
C VAL A 4 -0.41 5.33 1.09
N THR A 5 -0.28 6.10 0.01
CA THR A 5 0.86 6.11 -0.92
C THR A 5 2.21 6.29 -0.24
N GLU A 6 2.33 7.13 0.80
CA GLU A 6 3.57 7.31 1.56
C GLU A 6 3.93 6.06 2.36
N ALA A 7 2.93 5.34 2.89
CA ALA A 7 3.14 4.07 3.59
C ALA A 7 3.64 2.97 2.62
N PHE A 8 3.16 2.98 1.38
CA PHE A 8 3.62 2.05 0.34
C PHE A 8 5.01 2.40 -0.21
N THR A 9 5.33 3.68 -0.42
CA THR A 9 6.67 4.09 -0.90
C THR A 9 7.78 3.84 0.12
N GLY A 10 7.44 3.69 1.40
CA GLY A 10 8.38 3.30 2.44
C GLY A 10 8.73 1.81 2.45
N VAL A 11 8.05 0.98 1.65
CA VAL A 11 8.29 -0.46 1.58
C VAL A 11 9.24 -0.76 0.43
N SER A 12 10.43 -1.26 0.78
CA SER A 12 11.41 -1.73 -0.19
C SER A 12 10.80 -2.78 -1.14
N GLY A 13 11.04 -2.60 -2.43
CA GLY A 13 10.55 -3.51 -3.46
C GLY A 13 9.24 -3.09 -4.13
N VAL A 14 8.52 -2.12 -3.55
CA VAL A 14 7.36 -1.51 -4.21
C VAL A 14 7.84 -0.66 -5.39
N THR A 15 7.39 -1.01 -6.60
CA THR A 15 7.71 -0.26 -7.83
C THR A 15 6.56 0.62 -8.28
N LYS A 16 5.31 0.27 -7.94
CA LYS A 16 4.14 1.05 -8.34
C LYS A 16 3.02 0.92 -7.32
N VAL A 17 2.33 2.04 -7.07
CA VAL A 17 1.20 2.13 -6.14
C VAL A 17 0.10 2.93 -6.82
N ALA A 18 -1.09 2.35 -6.92
CA ALA A 18 -2.29 3.03 -7.38
C ALA A 18 -3.34 2.98 -6.26
N VAL A 19 -3.82 4.14 -5.83
CA VAL A 19 -4.78 4.26 -4.73
C VAL A 19 -6.11 4.72 -5.30
N SER A 20 -7.14 3.91 -5.13
CA SER A 20 -8.53 4.24 -5.45
C SER A 20 -9.26 4.64 -4.17
N LEU A 21 -9.39 5.95 -3.95
CA LEU A 21 -10.14 6.51 -2.82
C LEU A 21 -11.65 6.21 -2.92
N ALA A 22 -12.18 6.12 -4.14
CA ALA A 22 -13.60 5.82 -4.40
C ALA A 22 -14.00 4.42 -3.90
N ASP A 23 -13.07 3.48 -3.98
CA ASP A 23 -13.26 2.06 -3.67
C ASP A 23 -12.62 1.66 -2.33
N GLY A 24 -11.86 2.56 -1.70
CA GLY A 24 -11.04 2.25 -0.52
C GLY A 24 -9.96 1.21 -0.78
N ASN A 25 -9.53 1.05 -2.03
CA ASN A 25 -8.60 0.01 -2.46
C ASN A 25 -7.26 0.61 -2.87
N ALA A 26 -6.18 -0.10 -2.56
CA ALA A 26 -4.84 0.22 -3.05
C ALA A 26 -4.27 -1.00 -3.81
N VAL A 27 -3.81 -0.75 -5.03
CA VAL A 27 -3.14 -1.72 -5.88
C VAL A 27 -1.65 -1.45 -5.82
N VAL A 28 -0.87 -2.46 -5.48
CA VAL A 28 0.58 -2.35 -5.31
C VAL A 28 1.25 -3.38 -6.19
N ALA A 29 2.21 -2.94 -7.01
CA ALA A 29 3.03 -3.81 -7.82
C ALA A 29 4.51 -3.62 -7.43
N GLY A 30 5.24 -4.73 -7.47
CA GLY A 30 6.65 -4.78 -7.10
C GLY A 30 7.05 -6.12 -6.52
N ASP A 31 8.33 -6.22 -6.18
CA ASP A 31 8.93 -7.36 -5.48
C ASP A 31 9.08 -6.98 -4.01
N PHE A 32 7.96 -6.91 -3.29
CA PHE A 32 7.93 -6.52 -1.89
C PHE A 32 7.43 -7.66 -1.03
N ASP A 33 7.82 -7.62 0.24
CA ASP A 33 7.29 -8.55 1.23
C ASP A 33 5.88 -8.13 1.65
N GLU A 34 4.90 -8.98 1.37
CA GLU A 34 3.48 -8.71 1.64
C GLU A 34 3.18 -8.54 3.14
N GLN A 35 3.90 -9.23 4.03
CA GLN A 35 3.73 -9.09 5.48
C GLN A 35 4.26 -7.73 5.96
N ASN A 36 5.42 -7.31 5.45
CA ASN A 36 5.98 -6.01 5.77
C ASN A 36 5.09 -4.87 5.24
N LEU A 37 4.53 -5.06 4.05
CA LEU A 37 3.53 -4.15 3.47
C LEU A 37 2.29 -4.03 4.37
N LYS A 38 1.68 -5.16 4.74
CA LYS A 38 0.50 -5.21 5.64
C LYS A 38 0.79 -4.57 7.00
N THR A 39 2.01 -4.73 7.52
CA THR A 39 2.45 -4.11 8.78
C THR A 39 2.57 -2.60 8.67
N SER A 40 3.19 -2.08 7.60
CA SER A 40 3.27 -0.63 7.34
C SER A 40 1.90 0.03 7.13
N LEU A 41 0.93 -0.75 6.67
CA LEU A 41 -0.45 -0.30 6.43
C LEU A 41 -1.38 -0.54 7.61
N LYS A 42 -0.89 -1.16 8.68
CA LYS A 42 -1.66 -1.45 9.89
C LYS A 42 -2.02 -0.10 10.55
N GLY A 43 -3.24 0.38 10.29
CA GLY A 43 -3.70 1.72 10.66
C GLY A 43 -4.31 2.53 9.51
N THR A 44 -4.20 2.01 8.28
CA THR A 44 -4.90 2.53 7.10
C THR A 44 -6.12 1.66 6.82
N HIS A 45 -7.30 2.26 6.59
CA HIS A 45 -8.55 1.52 6.31
C HIS A 45 -8.60 0.94 4.87
N TYR A 46 -7.46 0.76 4.22
CA TYR A 46 -7.42 0.33 2.81
C TYR A 46 -7.24 -1.17 2.69
N ASN A 47 -7.97 -1.77 1.75
CA ASN A 47 -7.73 -3.14 1.33
C ASN A 47 -6.63 -3.16 0.26
N ILE A 48 -5.64 -4.03 0.44
CA ILE A 48 -4.56 -4.23 -0.53
C ILE A 48 -5.02 -5.29 -1.53
N LYS A 49 -5.01 -4.94 -2.81
CA LYS A 49 -5.15 -5.89 -3.92
C LYS A 49 -3.80 -6.04 -4.61
N LEU A 50 -3.35 -7.30 -4.71
CA LEU A 50 -2.19 -7.74 -5.49
C LEU A 50 -2.65 -8.14 -6.88
#